data_AF-A0A2W6G2A1-F1
#
_entry.id   AF-A0A2W6G2A1-F1
#
_cell.length_a   1.000
_cell.length_b   1.000
_cell.length_c   1.000
_cell.angle_alpha   90.00
_cell.angle_beta   90.00
_cell.angle_gamma   90.00
#
_symmetry.space_group_name_H-M   'P 1'
#
loop_
_entity.id
_entity.type
_entity.pdbx_description
1 polymer ?
#
loop_
_entity_poly.entity_id
_entity_poly.type
_entity_poly.pdbx_seq_one_letter_code
_entity_poly.pdbx_strand_id
1 'polypeptide(L)'
;MSDEDHDDELATQYVLARRLRPDLDGAGLASLIVSRLSEDQLLGLAGDALAWAPHPTDRQQLALRYVENFVLAMESDPDGQ
;
A
#
# COMPACT_ATOMS: atom_id res chain seq x y z
N MET A 1 -1.63 -0.85 -16.43
CA MET A 1 -1.71 0.20 -15.41
C MET A 1 -0.28 0.42 -14.97
N SER A 2 0.20 1.64 -15.08
CA SER A 2 1.58 1.99 -14.71
C SER A 2 1.65 2.13 -13.19
N ASP A 3 2.82 1.91 -12.59
CA ASP A 3 3.06 2.04 -11.14
C ASP A 3 2.51 3.38 -10.56
N GLU A 4 2.58 4.47 -11.34
CA GLU A 4 2.00 5.79 -11.00
C GLU A 4 0.47 5.76 -10.73
N ASP A 5 -0.29 4.93 -11.45
CA ASP A 5 -1.76 4.82 -11.27
C ASP A 5 -2.09 4.09 -9.95
N HIS A 6 -1.25 3.13 -9.55
CA HIS A 6 -1.39 2.41 -8.29
C HIS A 6 -1.00 3.31 -7.10
N ASP A 7 0.04 4.13 -7.23
CA ASP A 7 0.46 5.05 -6.16
C ASP A 7 -0.55 6.17 -5.91
N ASP A 8 -1.17 6.76 -6.95
CA ASP A 8 -2.23 7.77 -6.81
C ASP A 8 -3.49 7.18 -6.12
N GLU A 9 -3.86 5.95 -6.49
CA GLU A 9 -4.96 5.24 -5.84
C GLU A 9 -4.64 4.93 -4.38
N LEU A 10 -3.43 4.45 -4.08
CA LEU A 10 -2.97 4.19 -2.71
C LEU A 10 -2.86 5.47 -1.89
N ALA A 11 -2.44 6.59 -2.46
CA ALA A 11 -2.44 7.90 -1.80
C ALA A 11 -3.86 8.28 -1.35
N THR A 12 -4.83 8.09 -2.25
CA THR A 12 -6.25 8.33 -1.93
C THR A 12 -6.73 7.40 -0.81
N GLN A 13 -6.42 6.10 -0.89
CA GLN A 13 -6.77 5.13 0.15
C GLN A 13 -6.11 5.44 1.50
N TYR A 14 -4.85 5.88 1.49
CA TYR A 14 -4.11 6.29 2.67
C TYR A 14 -4.77 7.48 3.37
N VAL A 15 -5.08 8.55 2.64
CA VAL A 15 -5.76 9.73 3.21
C VAL A 15 -7.12 9.36 3.79
N LEU A 16 -7.89 8.51 3.10
CA LEU A 16 -9.18 8.03 3.60
C LEU A 16 -9.03 7.15 4.85
N ALA A 17 -8.10 6.20 4.85
CA ALA A 17 -7.82 5.33 5.98
C ALA A 17 -7.37 6.14 7.20
N ARG A 18 -6.48 7.12 7.00
CA ARG A 18 -5.99 8.02 8.05
C ARG A 18 -7.09 8.89 8.64
N ARG A 19 -8.02 9.38 7.81
CA ARG A 19 -9.20 10.15 8.28
C ARG A 19 -10.19 9.28 9.04
N LEU A 20 -10.40 8.04 8.63
CA LEU A 20 -11.34 7.12 9.27
C LEU A 20 -10.80 6.53 10.57
N ARG A 21 -9.48 6.28 10.63
CA ARG A 21 -8.79 5.64 11.75
C ARG A 21 -7.47 6.36 12.04
N PRO A 22 -7.53 7.57 12.60
CA PRO A 22 -6.33 8.33 12.97
C PRO A 22 -5.53 7.66 14.09
N ASP A 23 -6.15 6.71 14.80
CA ASP A 23 -5.55 5.97 15.92
C ASP A 23 -4.66 4.80 15.45
N LEU A 24 -4.73 4.41 14.17
CA LEU A 24 -3.88 3.35 13.62
C LEU A 24 -2.49 3.90 13.28
N ASP A 25 -1.48 3.09 13.61
CA ASP A 25 -0.10 3.27 13.15
C ASP A 25 0.05 2.86 11.68
N GLY A 26 1.19 3.17 11.07
CA GLY A 26 1.45 2.91 9.64
C GLY A 26 1.18 1.46 9.22
N ALA A 27 1.57 0.47 10.04
CA ALA A 27 1.31 -0.94 9.75
C ALA A 27 -0.20 -1.28 9.84
N GLY A 28 -0.90 -0.72 10.83
CA GLY A 28 -2.35 -0.85 10.96
C GLY A 28 -3.11 -0.23 9.78
N LEU A 29 -2.65 0.91 9.27
CA LEU A 29 -3.21 1.56 8.07
C LEU A 29 -2.94 0.74 6.82
N ALA A 30 -1.73 0.24 6.63
CA ALA A 30 -1.39 -0.61 5.49
C ALA A 30 -2.25 -1.88 5.45
N SER A 31 -2.44 -2.55 6.59
CA SER A 31 -3.32 -3.72 6.68
C SER A 31 -4.79 -3.38 6.36
N LEU A 32 -5.28 -2.22 6.79
CA LEU A 32 -6.63 -1.75 6.48
C LEU A 32 -6.82 -1.45 4.99
N ILE A 33 -5.83 -0.82 4.36
CA ILE A 33 -5.84 -0.51 2.92
C ILE A 33 -5.86 -1.81 2.12
N VAL A 34 -4.93 -2.73 2.40
CA VAL A 34 -4.83 -4.04 1.72
C VAL A 34 -6.11 -4.87 1.86
N SER A 35 -6.76 -4.83 3.02
CA SER A 35 -8.02 -5.55 3.26
C SER A 35 -9.20 -5.00 2.43
N ARG A 36 -9.07 -3.81 1.86
CA ARG A 36 -10.09 -3.16 1.03
C ARG A 36 -9.81 -3.29 -0.47
N LEU A 37 -8.62 -3.74 -0.85
CA LEU A 37 -8.26 -3.93 -2.24
C LEU A 37 -8.99 -5.13 -2.84
N SER A 38 -9.35 -4.99 -4.11
CA SER A 38 -9.88 -6.08 -4.91
C SER A 38 -8.80 -7.10 -5.26
N GLU A 39 -9.19 -8.30 -5.70
CA GLU A 39 -8.24 -9.34 -6.11
C GLU A 39 -7.34 -8.89 -7.26
N ASP A 40 -7.86 -8.09 -8.19
CA ASP A 40 -7.12 -7.55 -9.33
C ASP A 40 -6.05 -6.52 -8.89
N GLN A 41 -6.41 -5.61 -7.97
CA GLN A 41 -5.47 -4.67 -7.36
C GLN A 41 -4.39 -5.40 -6.54
N LEU A 42 -4.77 -6.44 -5.77
CA LEU A 42 -3.79 -7.27 -5.05
C LEU A 42 -2.82 -7.96 -6.00
N LEU A 43 -3.30 -8.43 -7.17
CA LEU A 43 -2.46 -9.03 -8.20
C LEU A 43 -1.52 -8.00 -8.85
N GLY A 44 -2.01 -6.79 -9.11
CA GLY A 44 -1.19 -5.67 -9.60
C GLY A 44 -0.05 -5.35 -8.63
N LEU A 45 -0.40 -5.03 -7.37
CA LEU A 45 0.58 -4.70 -6.33
C LEU A 45 1.55 -5.85 -6.03
N ALA A 46 1.07 -7.10 -6.03
CA ALA A 46 1.95 -8.25 -5.85
C ALA A 46 2.91 -8.45 -7.04
N GLY A 47 2.48 -8.09 -8.25
CA GLY A 47 3.32 -8.08 -9.45
C GLY A 47 4.43 -7.05 -9.37
N ASP A 48 4.09 -5.81 -9.01
CA ASP A 48 5.06 -4.74 -8.77
C ASP A 48 6.01 -5.15 -7.64
N ALA A 49 5.48 -5.78 -6.59
CA ALA A 49 6.25 -6.28 -5.46
C ALA A 49 7.21 -7.43 -5.74
N LEU A 50 6.90 -8.23 -6.75
CA LEU A 50 7.76 -9.34 -7.16
C LEU A 50 9.08 -8.83 -7.74
N ALA A 51 9.13 -7.62 -8.31
CA ALA A 51 10.36 -7.05 -8.87
C ALA A 51 11.46 -6.84 -7.81
N TRP A 52 11.09 -6.72 -6.54
CA TRP A 52 12.02 -6.47 -5.43
C TRP A 52 12.00 -7.56 -4.34
N ALA A 53 11.16 -8.58 -4.48
CA ALA A 53 11.10 -9.72 -3.55
C ALA A 53 11.69 -11.02 -4.15
N PRO A 54 12.81 -11.55 -3.63
CA PRO A 54 13.52 -12.68 -4.25
C PRO A 54 12.92 -14.08 -3.95
N HIS A 55 11.82 -14.22 -3.20
CA HIS A 55 11.30 -15.52 -2.71
C HIS A 55 9.79 -15.67 -2.91
N PRO A 56 9.26 -16.90 -3.06
CA PRO A 56 7.82 -17.16 -3.21
C PRO A 56 7.09 -16.74 -1.94
N THR A 57 6.61 -15.51 -1.94
CA THR A 57 5.86 -14.89 -0.85
C THR A 57 4.40 -14.82 -1.30
N ASP A 58 3.45 -15.12 -0.40
CA ASP A 58 2.02 -14.98 -0.70
C ASP A 58 1.73 -13.60 -1.30
N ARG A 59 0.90 -13.55 -2.34
CA ARG A 59 0.56 -12.30 -3.04
C ARG A 59 0.03 -11.23 -2.10
N GLN A 60 -0.75 -11.65 -1.11
CA GLN A 60 -1.26 -10.76 -0.07
C GLN A 60 -0.15 -10.19 0.81
N GLN A 61 0.89 -10.99 1.12
CA GLN A 61 2.05 -10.50 1.86
C GLN A 61 2.92 -9.56 1.02
N LEU A 62 3.03 -9.81 -0.28
CA LEU A 62 3.73 -8.92 -1.21
C LEU A 62 3.02 -7.56 -1.34
N ALA A 63 1.71 -7.59 -1.56
CA ALA A 63 0.90 -6.38 -1.60
C ALA A 63 0.95 -5.62 -0.27
N LEU A 64 0.91 -6.33 0.87
CA LEU A 64 1.06 -5.71 2.18
C LEU A 64 2.40 -4.98 2.33
N ARG A 65 3.51 -5.61 1.95
CA ARG A 65 4.83 -4.97 2.02
C ARG A 65 4.93 -3.74 1.13
N TYR A 66 4.29 -3.75 -0.05
CA TYR A 66 4.26 -2.58 -0.92
C TYR A 66 3.53 -1.42 -0.25
N VAL A 67 2.33 -1.68 0.26
CA VAL A 67 1.52 -0.66 0.94
C VAL A 67 2.20 -0.19 2.22
N GLU A 68 2.88 -1.06 2.98
CA GLU A 68 3.67 -0.66 4.15
C GLU A 68 4.79 0.31 3.78
N ASN A 69 5.54 0.02 2.71
CA ASN A 69 6.59 0.92 2.22
C ASN A 69 6.02 2.25 1.73
N PHE A 70 4.89 2.21 1.04
CA PHE A 70 4.18 3.42 0.60
C PHE A 70 3.73 4.29 1.78
N VAL A 71 3.08 3.69 2.78
CA VAL A 71 2.65 4.41 3.99
C VAL A 71 3.84 4.99 4.74
N LEU A 72 4.94 4.24 4.86
CA LEU A 72 6.18 4.73 5.47
C LEU A 72 6.73 5.94 4.72
N ALA A 73 6.72 5.92 3.38
CA ALA A 73 7.15 7.05 2.56
C ALA A 73 6.26 8.29 2.80
N MET A 74 4.93 8.10 2.84
CA MET A 74 3.97 9.17 3.14
C MET A 74 4.10 9.74 4.56
N GLU A 75 4.46 8.92 5.54
CA GLU A 75 4.70 9.40 6.92
C GLU A 75 6.07 10.06 7.07
N SER A 76 7.05 9.68 6.25
CA SER A 76 8.41 10.22 6.27
C SER A 76 8.55 11.51 5.47
N ASP A 77 7.63 11.80 4.55
CA ASP A 77 7.57 13.02 3.75
C ASP A 77 6.38 13.90 4.14
N PRO A 78 6.50 14.72 5.21
CA PRO A 78 5.45 15.65 5.62
C PRO A 78 5.38 16.93 4.74
N ASP A 79 6.35 17.14 3.84
CA ASP A 79 6.55 18.38 3.06
C ASP A 79 6.21 18.25 1.55
N GLY A 80 5.81 17.06 1.07
CA GLY A 80 5.37 16.82 -0.31
C GLY A 80 3.90 17.13 -0.60
N GLN A 81 3.18 17.74 0.35
CA GLN A 81 1.78 18.17 0.22
C GLN A 81 1.61 19.67 -0.07
#